data_AF-A0A839GJV1-F1
#
_entry.id   AF-A0A839GJV1-F1
#
_cell.length_a   1.000
_cell.length_b   1.000
_cell.length_c   1.000
_cell.angle_alpha   90.00
_cell.angle_beta   90.00
_cell.angle_gamma   90.00
#
_symmetry.space_group_name_H-M   'P 1'
#
loop_
_entity.id
_entity.type
_entity.pdbx_description
1 polymer ?
#
loop_
_entity_poly.entity_id
_entity_poly.type
_entity_poly.pdbx_seq_one_letter_code
_entity_poly.pdbx_strand_id
1 'polypeptide(L)'
;MSNFLKTDEMRNYCLFLALILLFSCSEDKEINPDGSTYKVVIEQSGDYTNYNKSLIAVTPDMDGQTLKFNSVEKNQTTDNYLENADLAGSKITLVSQKPSKEIEFNFIVSPILLAPATAGPMAIKFTFYKDGKSIGEKSFQYIGNFDVKQESLKFK
;
A
#
# COMPACT_ATOMS: atom_id res chain seq x y z
N MET A 1 1.06 -30.18 -65.30
CA MET A 1 1.32 -30.68 -63.92
C MET A 1 2.23 -29.65 -63.25
N SER A 2 1.66 -28.62 -62.63
CA SER A 2 1.33 -28.55 -61.20
C SER A 2 2.51 -28.91 -60.31
N ASN A 3 3.04 -27.94 -59.56
CA ASN A 3 3.11 -28.00 -58.11
C ASN A 3 3.39 -26.60 -57.55
N PHE A 4 2.27 -25.92 -57.30
CA PHE A 4 2.10 -24.71 -56.54
C PHE A 4 1.99 -25.13 -55.08
N LEU A 5 3.05 -25.04 -54.27
CA LEU A 5 3.01 -25.18 -52.80
C LEU A 5 4.43 -25.05 -52.22
N LYS A 6 4.82 -23.84 -51.81
CA LYS A 6 5.75 -23.62 -50.67
C LYS A 6 5.85 -22.12 -50.32
N THR A 7 4.70 -21.50 -50.05
CA THR A 7 4.65 -20.08 -49.63
C THR A 7 3.86 -19.84 -48.36
N ASP A 8 3.26 -20.87 -47.77
CA ASP A 8 2.48 -20.74 -46.52
C ASP A 8 3.29 -20.97 -45.23
N GLU A 9 4.41 -21.70 -45.27
CA GLU A 9 5.19 -21.96 -44.04
C GLU A 9 6.03 -20.77 -43.57
N MET A 10 6.52 -19.92 -44.49
CA MET A 10 7.29 -18.72 -44.13
C MET A 10 6.43 -17.62 -43.49
N ARG A 11 5.12 -17.59 -43.76
CA ARG A 11 4.20 -16.59 -43.20
C ARG A 11 3.89 -16.88 -41.71
N ASN A 12 3.86 -18.15 -41.32
CA ASN A 12 3.57 -18.55 -39.94
C ASN A 12 4.74 -18.31 -38.98
N TYR A 13 5.99 -18.39 -39.44
CA TYR A 13 7.15 -18.06 -38.61
C TYR A 13 7.29 -16.56 -38.32
N CYS A 14 6.94 -15.69 -39.28
CA CYS A 14 6.94 -14.24 -39.07
C CYS A 14 5.86 -13.79 -38.05
N LEU A 15 4.70 -14.46 -38.05
CA LEU A 15 3.62 -14.17 -37.09
C LEU A 15 3.96 -14.65 -35.67
N PHE A 16 4.67 -15.78 -35.52
CA PHE A 16 5.13 -16.25 -34.22
C PHE A 16 6.26 -15.40 -33.63
N LEU A 17 7.19 -14.90 -34.44
CA LEU A 17 8.23 -13.98 -33.96
C LEU A 17 7.65 -12.62 -33.52
N ALA A 18 6.63 -12.13 -34.22
CA ALA A 18 5.92 -10.91 -33.84
C ALA A 18 5.14 -11.04 -32.53
N LEU A 19 4.61 -12.23 -32.23
CA LEU A 19 3.86 -12.49 -30.98
C LEU A 19 4.79 -12.53 -29.75
N ILE A 20 6.04 -12.97 -29.91
CA ILE A 20 7.03 -13.02 -28.83
C ILE A 20 7.54 -11.61 -28.47
N LEU A 21 7.58 -10.68 -29.43
CA LEU A 21 7.94 -9.28 -29.19
C LEU A 21 6.87 -8.48 -28.42
N LEU A 22 5.63 -8.96 -28.38
CA LEU A 22 4.56 -8.36 -27.57
C LEU A 22 4.57 -8.80 -26.10
N PHE A 23 5.38 -9.82 -25.74
CA PHE A 23 5.54 -10.30 -24.35
C PHE A 23 6.84 -9.86 -23.68
N SER A 24 7.66 -9.07 -24.37
CA SER A 24 8.83 -8.39 -23.77
C SER A 24 8.51 -6.92 -23.49
N CYS A 25 7.36 -6.65 -22.88
CA CYS A 25 7.21 -5.43 -22.10
C CYS A 25 7.73 -5.77 -20.70
N SER A 26 9.06 -5.87 -20.56
CA SER A 26 9.66 -5.63 -19.26
C SER A 26 9.21 -4.21 -18.90
N GLU A 27 8.33 -4.08 -17.90
CA GLU A 27 8.03 -2.78 -17.31
C GLU A 27 9.37 -2.20 -16.84
N ASP A 28 9.99 -1.39 -17.69
CA ASP A 28 11.04 -0.48 -17.28
C ASP A 28 10.45 0.30 -16.13
N LYS A 29 10.99 0.08 -14.93
CA LYS A 29 10.62 0.85 -13.75
C LYS A 29 11.11 2.26 -14.01
N GLU A 30 10.27 3.08 -14.64
CA GLU A 30 10.47 4.52 -14.71
C GLU A 30 10.63 5.01 -13.27
N ILE A 31 11.88 5.32 -12.91
CA ILE A 31 12.17 6.05 -11.69
C ILE A 31 11.69 7.47 -12.00
N ASN A 32 10.46 7.78 -11.62
CA ASN A 32 9.94 9.14 -11.74
C ASN A 32 10.85 10.08 -10.92
N PRO A 33 11.63 10.97 -11.56
CA PRO A 33 12.58 11.83 -10.85
C PRO A 33 11.88 12.78 -9.87
N ASP A 34 10.59 13.06 -10.13
CA ASP A 34 9.73 13.93 -9.32
C ASP A 34 9.09 13.20 -8.13
N GLY A 35 9.30 11.88 -8.00
CA GLY A 35 8.66 11.05 -6.98
C GLY A 35 7.25 10.58 -7.38
N SER A 36 6.62 9.79 -6.53
CA SER A 36 5.31 9.17 -6.77
C SER A 36 4.28 9.61 -5.75
N THR A 37 3.01 9.62 -6.16
CA THR A 37 1.89 9.77 -5.23
C THR A 37 1.62 8.44 -4.55
N TYR A 38 1.66 8.43 -3.23
CA TYR A 38 1.36 7.26 -2.42
C TYR A 38 -0.07 7.29 -1.89
N LYS A 39 -0.70 6.12 -1.88
CA LYS A 39 -1.96 5.89 -1.18
C LYS A 39 -1.86 4.64 -0.33
N VAL A 40 -2.35 4.70 0.90
CA VAL A 40 -2.55 3.53 1.75
C VAL A 40 -4.03 3.40 2.09
N VAL A 41 -4.53 2.18 1.98
CA VAL A 41 -5.86 1.78 2.46
C VAL A 41 -5.66 0.87 3.65
N ILE A 42 -6.21 1.27 4.79
CA ILE A 42 -6.15 0.55 6.06
C ILE A 42 -7.54 -0.02 6.31
N GLU A 43 -7.63 -1.33 6.47
CA GLU A 43 -8.88 -2.05 6.74
C GLU A 43 -8.75 -2.76 8.08
N GLN A 44 -9.73 -2.55 8.97
CA GLN A 44 -9.75 -3.05 10.34
C GLN A 44 -10.99 -3.91 10.55
N SER A 45 -10.83 -5.00 11.30
CA SER A 45 -11.92 -5.93 11.63
C SER A 45 -11.71 -6.55 13.01
N GLY A 46 -12.80 -7.11 13.56
CA GLY A 46 -12.81 -7.62 14.94
C GLY A 46 -12.93 -6.47 15.95
N ASP A 47 -12.25 -6.60 17.08
CA ASP A 47 -12.40 -5.70 18.23
C ASP A 47 -11.48 -4.46 18.17
N TYR A 48 -11.27 -3.91 16.98
CA TYR A 48 -10.26 -2.86 16.75
C TYR A 48 -10.51 -1.55 17.53
N THR A 49 -11.74 -1.32 18.01
CA THR A 49 -12.08 -0.16 18.84
C THR A 49 -11.52 -0.27 20.27
N ASN A 50 -11.18 -1.48 20.73
CA ASN A 50 -10.58 -1.73 22.04
C ASN A 50 -9.03 -1.74 22.00
N TYR A 51 -8.45 -1.10 20.98
CA TYR A 51 -7.00 -0.93 20.83
C TYR A 51 -6.66 0.54 20.68
N ASN A 52 -5.64 1.00 21.39
CA ASN A 52 -4.96 2.26 21.11
C ASN A 52 -4.05 2.05 19.91
N LYS A 53 -4.11 2.98 18.96
CA LYS A 53 -3.37 2.88 17.69
C LYS A 53 -2.76 4.24 17.37
N SER A 54 -1.59 4.22 16.77
CA SER A 54 -1.04 5.37 16.07
C SER A 54 -0.32 4.93 14.80
N LEU A 55 -0.26 5.83 13.83
CA LEU A 55 0.42 5.61 12.55
C LEU A 55 1.29 6.82 12.26
N ILE A 56 2.59 6.57 12.03
CA ILE A 56 3.55 7.60 11.67
C ILE A 56 4.05 7.32 10.27
N ALA A 57 3.83 8.24 9.34
CA ALA A 57 4.39 8.20 8.01
C ALA A 57 5.71 9.00 7.96
N VAL A 58 6.71 8.43 7.30
CA VAL A 58 8.04 9.03 7.14
C VAL A 58 8.42 8.94 5.67
N THR A 59 8.89 10.06 5.11
CA THR A 59 9.46 10.15 3.76
C THR A 59 10.93 10.52 3.91
N PRO A 60 11.86 9.54 3.86
CA PRO A 60 13.28 9.78 4.10
C PRO A 60 13.93 10.80 3.15
N ASP A 61 13.31 11.05 2.00
CA ASP A 61 13.81 11.94 0.95
C ASP A 61 13.37 13.41 1.10
N MET A 62 12.52 13.73 2.09
CA MET A 62 12.03 15.08 2.34
C MET A 62 12.62 15.67 3.63
N ASP A 63 13.83 16.22 3.53
CA ASP A 63 14.50 16.86 4.67
C ASP A 63 13.65 18.02 5.23
N GLY A 64 13.22 17.89 6.49
CA GLY A 64 12.52 18.93 7.26
C GLY A 64 11.06 19.20 6.83
N GLN A 65 10.50 18.47 5.87
CA GLN A 65 9.09 18.61 5.48
C GLN A 65 8.23 17.48 6.06
N THR A 66 7.20 17.84 6.81
CA THR A 66 6.16 16.91 7.23
C THR A 66 5.30 16.53 6.03
N LEU A 67 5.31 15.25 5.65
CA LEU A 67 4.39 14.75 4.62
C LEU A 67 2.96 14.89 5.13
N LYS A 68 2.10 15.50 4.33
CA LYS A 68 0.67 15.61 4.63
C LYS A 68 -0.13 14.61 3.82
N PHE A 69 -1.22 14.12 4.40
CA PHE A 69 -2.14 13.22 3.73
C PHE A 69 -3.53 13.84 3.66
N ASN A 70 -4.27 13.50 2.61
CA ASN A 70 -5.71 13.66 2.59
C ASN A 70 -6.36 12.36 3.05
N SER A 71 -7.11 12.43 4.15
CA SER A 71 -8.04 11.36 4.52
C SER A 71 -9.28 11.46 3.63
N VAL A 72 -9.57 10.40 2.89
CA VAL A 72 -10.73 10.37 1.98
C VAL A 72 -12.03 10.37 2.77
N GLU A 73 -12.12 9.55 3.82
CA GLU A 73 -13.33 9.38 4.61
C GLU A 73 -13.67 10.62 5.45
N LYS A 74 -12.64 11.33 5.97
CA LYS A 74 -12.84 12.58 6.72
C LYS A 74 -12.88 13.83 5.83
N ASN A 75 -12.47 13.71 4.56
CA ASN A 75 -12.27 14.84 3.63
C ASN A 75 -11.43 15.98 4.26
N GLN A 76 -10.35 15.60 4.94
CA GLN A 76 -9.49 16.52 5.70
C GLN A 76 -8.02 16.21 5.44
N THR A 77 -7.20 17.26 5.48
CA THR A 77 -5.74 17.13 5.50
C THR A 77 -5.28 16.80 6.92
N THR A 78 -4.44 15.79 7.03
CA THR A 78 -3.79 15.37 8.27
C THR A 78 -2.27 15.42 8.11
N ASP A 79 -1.57 15.62 9.22
CA ASP A 79 -0.13 15.54 9.26
C ASP A 79 0.33 14.07 9.10
N ASN A 80 1.63 13.84 9.19
CA ASN A 80 2.20 12.51 9.04
C ASN A 80 1.99 11.61 10.27
N TYR A 81 1.43 12.15 11.35
CA TYR A 81 1.11 11.43 12.58
C TYR A 81 -0.41 11.34 12.75
N LEU A 82 -0.90 10.11 12.88
CA LEU A 82 -2.31 9.80 13.12
C LEU A 82 -2.42 9.11 14.47
N GLU A 83 -3.38 9.58 15.26
CA GLU A 83 -3.68 9.00 16.56
C GLU A 83 -4.92 8.11 16.51
N ASN A 84 -5.31 7.55 17.65
CA ASN A 84 -6.38 6.57 17.71
C ASN A 84 -7.72 7.11 17.17
N ALA A 85 -8.01 8.39 17.38
CA ALA A 85 -9.21 9.05 16.88
C ALA A 85 -9.22 9.17 15.34
N ASP A 86 -8.05 9.20 14.71
CA ASP A 86 -7.92 9.16 13.26
C ASP A 86 -8.10 7.76 12.67
N LEU A 87 -7.77 6.76 13.47
CA LEU A 87 -7.83 5.35 13.10
C LEU A 87 -9.06 4.64 13.67
N ALA A 88 -10.12 5.39 14.00
CA ALA A 88 -11.34 4.86 14.60
C ALA A 88 -12.30 4.19 13.59
N GLY A 89 -12.15 4.46 12.29
CA GLY A 89 -12.98 3.87 11.24
C GLY A 89 -12.54 2.46 10.86
N SER A 90 -13.47 1.59 10.45
CA SER A 90 -13.14 0.25 9.93
C SER A 90 -12.35 0.30 8.63
N LYS A 91 -12.41 1.42 7.90
CA LYS A 91 -11.61 1.69 6.70
C LYS A 91 -11.09 3.13 6.76
N ILE A 92 -9.79 3.29 6.50
CA ILE A 92 -9.14 4.60 6.37
C ILE A 92 -8.34 4.60 5.07
N THR A 93 -8.50 5.64 4.27
CA THR A 93 -7.75 5.84 3.04
C THR A 93 -6.98 7.15 3.13
N LEU A 94 -5.66 7.07 3.02
CA LEU A 94 -4.75 8.21 3.06
C LEU A 94 -4.06 8.35 1.72
N VAL A 95 -4.06 9.57 1.17
CA VAL A 95 -3.37 9.90 -0.08
C VAL A 95 -2.35 11.00 0.20
N SER A 96 -1.08 10.79 -0.16
CA SER A 96 -0.02 11.79 0.01
C SER A 96 -0.33 13.05 -0.80
N GLN A 97 -0.17 14.22 -0.19
CA GLN A 97 -0.40 15.50 -0.89
C GLN A 97 0.73 15.89 -1.84
N LYS A 98 1.95 15.41 -1.58
CA LYS A 98 3.13 15.68 -2.41
C LYS A 98 3.76 14.36 -2.86
N PRO A 99 4.31 14.30 -4.08
CA PRO A 99 5.08 13.14 -4.54
C PRO A 99 6.34 12.92 -3.70
N SER A 100 6.72 11.66 -3.47
CA SER A 100 7.95 11.27 -2.76
C SER A 100 8.58 10.04 -3.42
N LYS A 101 9.88 9.83 -3.26
CA LYS A 101 10.59 8.65 -3.77
C LYS A 101 10.37 7.42 -2.91
N GLU A 102 10.27 7.59 -1.60
CA GLU A 102 10.14 6.48 -0.64
C GLU A 102 9.19 6.85 0.50
N ILE A 103 8.41 5.87 0.98
CA ILE A 103 7.53 6.06 2.11
C ILE A 103 7.64 4.88 3.08
N GLU A 104 7.71 5.20 4.36
CA GLU A 104 7.65 4.26 5.45
C GLU A 104 6.49 4.60 6.37
N PHE A 105 5.75 3.58 6.78
CA PHE A 105 4.75 3.69 7.84
C PHE A 105 5.22 2.94 9.09
N ASN A 106 5.06 3.56 10.25
CA ASN A 106 5.28 2.94 11.55
C ASN A 106 3.93 2.86 12.25
N PHE A 107 3.39 1.65 12.37
CA PHE A 107 2.13 1.41 13.05
C PHE A 107 2.40 0.94 14.48
N ILE A 108 1.88 1.65 15.47
CA ILE A 108 2.02 1.32 16.89
C ILE A 108 0.66 0.96 17.42
N VAL A 109 0.59 -0.10 18.22
CA VAL A 109 -0.67 -0.61 18.78
C VAL A 109 -0.48 -1.14 20.18
N SER A 110 -1.51 -0.95 21.01
CA SER A 110 -1.66 -1.59 22.33
C SER A 110 -3.13 -1.88 22.62
N PRO A 111 -3.45 -2.95 23.35
CA PRO A 111 -4.82 -3.17 23.82
C PRO A 111 -5.19 -2.12 24.87
N ILE A 112 -6.45 -1.69 24.86
CA ILE A 112 -7.01 -0.83 25.90
C ILE A 112 -7.36 -1.72 27.09
N LEU A 113 -6.60 -1.59 28.18
CA LEU A 113 -6.83 -2.34 29.42
C LEU A 113 -7.85 -1.61 30.28
N LEU A 114 -9.14 -1.88 30.07
CA LEU A 114 -10.23 -1.41 30.94
C LEU A 114 -10.87 -2.59 31.65
N ALA A 115 -11.32 -2.39 32.89
CA ALA A 115 -12.08 -3.40 33.62
C ALA A 115 -13.60 -3.18 33.42
N PRO A 116 -14.40 -4.19 33.03
CA PRO A 116 -14.04 -5.50 32.50
C PRO A 116 -14.08 -5.51 30.97
N ALA A 117 -12.92 -5.41 30.31
CA ALA A 117 -12.76 -5.57 28.87
C ALA A 117 -11.31 -5.98 28.56
N THR A 118 -11.10 -7.29 28.35
CA THR A 118 -9.93 -7.78 27.62
C THR A 118 -10.20 -7.57 26.14
N ALA A 119 -9.39 -6.75 25.46
CA ALA A 119 -9.49 -6.53 24.02
C ALA A 119 -9.53 -7.88 23.28
N GLY A 120 -10.62 -8.11 22.54
CA GLY A 120 -10.80 -9.28 21.71
C GLY A 120 -9.86 -9.28 20.50
N PRO A 121 -9.91 -10.32 19.65
CA PRO A 121 -9.06 -10.39 18.47
C PRO A 121 -9.30 -9.22 17.51
N MET A 122 -8.23 -8.64 17.00
CA MET A 122 -8.24 -7.62 15.94
C MET A 122 -7.41 -8.10 14.76
N ALA A 123 -7.89 -7.83 13.55
CA ALA A 123 -7.10 -7.94 12.33
C ALA A 123 -7.05 -6.58 11.61
N ILE A 124 -5.87 -6.22 11.12
CA ILE A 124 -5.64 -5.01 10.35
C ILE A 124 -4.87 -5.35 9.08
N LYS A 125 -5.31 -4.79 7.95
CA LYS A 125 -4.67 -4.93 6.65
C LYS A 125 -4.34 -3.56 6.09
N PHE A 126 -3.11 -3.41 5.63
CA PHE A 126 -2.63 -2.26 4.90
C PHE A 126 -2.44 -2.64 3.44
N THR A 127 -3.08 -1.92 2.52
CA THR A 127 -2.90 -2.06 1.08
C THR A 127 -2.28 -0.80 0.53
N PHE A 128 -1.14 -0.93 -0.13
CA PHE A 128 -0.32 0.19 -0.58
C PHE A 128 -0.42 0.36 -2.09
N TYR A 129 -0.42 1.62 -2.51
CA TYR A 129 -0.49 2.02 -3.90
C TYR A 129 0.55 3.11 -4.19
N LYS A 130 1.15 3.03 -5.37
CA LYS A 130 2.07 4.01 -5.94
C LYS A 130 1.55 4.40 -7.32
N ASP A 131 1.28 5.69 -7.53
CA ASP A 131 0.74 6.23 -8.78
C ASP A 131 -0.51 5.48 -9.26
N GLY A 132 -1.40 5.14 -8.32
CA GLY A 132 -2.65 4.43 -8.58
C GLY A 132 -2.53 2.92 -8.73
N LYS A 133 -1.33 2.36 -8.93
CA LYS A 133 -1.09 0.90 -8.98
C LYS A 133 -0.86 0.33 -7.59
N SER A 134 -1.41 -0.85 -7.30
CA SER A 134 -1.10 -1.54 -6.04
C SER A 134 0.34 -2.05 -6.06
N ILE A 135 1.07 -1.83 -4.96
CA ILE A 135 2.47 -2.25 -4.81
C ILE A 135 2.65 -3.32 -3.73
N GLY A 136 1.59 -3.67 -3.00
CA GLY A 136 1.61 -4.75 -2.02
C GLY A 136 0.64 -4.55 -0.87
N GLU A 137 0.58 -5.58 -0.02
CA GLU A 137 -0.23 -5.60 1.18
C GLU A 137 0.53 -6.18 2.37
N LYS A 138 0.13 -5.77 3.57
CA LYS A 138 0.62 -6.30 4.85
C LYS A 138 -0.55 -6.46 5.80
N SER A 139 -0.65 -7.60 6.45
CA SER A 139 -1.72 -7.89 7.41
C SER A 139 -1.14 -8.32 8.74
N PHE A 140 -1.78 -7.89 9.82
CA PHE A 140 -1.40 -8.25 11.18
C PHE A 140 -2.62 -8.69 11.97
N GLN A 141 -2.39 -9.60 12.92
CA GLN A 141 -3.40 -10.07 13.85
C GLN A 141 -2.92 -9.84 15.28
N TYR A 142 -3.83 -9.38 16.12
CA TYR A 142 -3.58 -9.04 17.51
C TYR A 142 -4.60 -9.73 18.40
N ILE A 143 -4.12 -10.26 19.51
CA ILE A 143 -4.90 -10.84 20.60
C ILE A 143 -4.43 -10.08 21.84
N GLY A 144 -5.33 -9.60 22.70
CA GLY A 144 -5.07 -8.58 23.73
C GLY A 144 -4.10 -8.92 24.88
N ASN A 145 -3.17 -9.86 24.69
CA ASN A 145 -2.16 -10.28 25.65
C ASN A 145 -0.75 -9.74 25.31
N PHE A 146 -0.64 -8.44 25.03
CA PHE A 146 0.64 -7.76 24.83
C PHE A 146 0.59 -6.31 25.33
N ASP A 147 1.75 -5.74 25.63
CA ASP A 147 1.84 -4.34 26.08
C ASP A 147 1.76 -3.37 24.90
N VAL A 148 2.82 -3.35 24.08
CA VAL A 148 2.89 -2.50 22.88
C VAL A 148 3.57 -3.29 21.77
N LYS A 149 3.07 -3.14 20.54
CA LYS A 149 3.73 -3.62 19.33
C LYS A 149 3.94 -2.48 18.37
N GLN A 150 5.02 -2.57 17.59
CA GLN A 150 5.34 -1.64 16.52
C GLN A 150 5.68 -2.43 15.26
N GLU A 151 5.00 -2.08 14.17
CA GLU A 151 5.20 -2.66 12.86
C GLU A 151 5.77 -1.59 11.91
N SER A 152 6.94 -1.87 11.31
CA SER A 152 7.54 -1.02 10.28
C SER A 152 7.16 -1.54 8.90
N LEU A 153 6.63 -0.64 8.08
CA LEU A 153 5.98 -0.89 6.81
C LEU A 153 6.68 -0.04 5.74
N LYS A 154 7.79 -0.55 5.21
CA LYS A 154 8.63 0.12 4.20
C LYS A 154 8.23 -0.25 2.78
N PHE A 155 8.05 0.74 1.92
CA PHE A 155 7.76 0.55 0.50
C PHE A 155 8.62 1.47 -0.37
N LYS A 156 9.09 0.94 -1.50
CA LYS A 156 9.93 1.61 -2.49
C LYS A 156 9.26 1.56 -3.86
#